data_AF-H1S8V2-F1
#
_entry.id   AF-H1S8V2-F1
#
_cell.length_a   1.000
_cell.length_b   1.000
_cell.length_c   1.000
_cell.angle_alpha   90.00
_cell.angle_beta   90.00
_cell.angle_gamma   90.00
#
_symmetry.space_group_name_H-M   'P 1'
#
loop_
_entity.id
_entity.type
_entity.pdbx_description
1 polymer ?
#
loop_
_entity_poly.entity_id
_entity_poly.type
_entity_poly.pdbx_seq_one_letter_code
_entity_poly.pdbx_strand_id
1 'polypeptide(L)'
;MRGNGRIVDELEALFAGAGWHVVKCLWGSEWDALLARDHDHAISRAFAQTVDGEFQTLSANDGAFNRENFFSKTPALRALVAHLSNDEIDRLRRGGHDPAKIYAAFAEAAKRFGRPCVVLAKTMKGYGMGAIAQGRMTTHQQKSSARTICSRSGIGSSCR
;
A
#
# COMPACT_ATOMS: atom_id res chain seq x y z
N MET A 1 1.07 -4.02 -18.67
CA MET A 1 1.25 -3.96 -17.19
C MET A 1 0.08 -4.72 -16.59
N ARG A 2 0.32 -5.68 -15.69
CA ARG A 2 -0.72 -6.61 -15.19
C ARG A 2 -1.78 -5.81 -14.42
N GLY A 3 -2.93 -5.58 -15.06
CA GLY A 3 -4.12 -5.02 -14.44
C GLY A 3 -4.96 -6.14 -13.86
N ASN A 4 -5.04 -6.18 -12.53
CA ASN A 4 -6.11 -6.76 -11.69
C ASN A 4 -5.58 -7.07 -10.28
N GLY A 5 -5.29 -6.02 -9.51
CA GLY A 5 -5.85 -5.84 -8.17
C GLY A 5 -5.39 -6.70 -6.99
N ARG A 6 -4.57 -7.75 -7.17
CA ARG A 6 -4.25 -8.69 -6.06
C ARG A 6 -2.76 -8.95 -5.84
N ILE A 7 -1.90 -7.97 -6.11
CA ILE A 7 -0.44 -8.15 -5.93
C ILE A 7 -0.05 -8.59 -4.52
N VAL A 8 -0.75 -8.13 -3.48
CA VAL A 8 -0.47 -8.53 -2.08
C VAL A 8 -0.79 -10.01 -1.88
N ASP A 9 -1.91 -10.49 -2.42
CA ASP A 9 -2.32 -11.89 -2.28
C ASP A 9 -1.45 -12.81 -3.16
N GLU A 10 -1.04 -12.35 -4.36
CA GLU A 10 -0.09 -13.05 -5.22
C GLU A 10 1.26 -13.22 -4.52
N LEU A 11 1.79 -12.14 -3.91
CA LEU A 11 3.04 -12.19 -3.15
C LEU A 11 2.89 -13.06 -1.90
N GLU A 12 1.79 -12.95 -1.17
CA GLU A 12 1.51 -13.81 -0.03
C GLU A 12 1.51 -15.29 -0.42
N ALA A 13 0.78 -15.67 -1.48
CA ALA A 13 0.73 -17.04 -1.95
C ALA A 13 2.12 -17.54 -2.40
N LEU A 14 2.89 -16.70 -3.10
CA LEU A 14 4.24 -17.04 -3.55
C LEU A 14 5.19 -17.33 -2.37
N PHE A 15 5.24 -16.41 -1.39
CA PHE A 15 6.14 -16.55 -0.24
C PHE A 15 5.68 -17.66 0.70
N ALA A 16 4.38 -17.76 0.98
CA ALA A 16 3.83 -18.83 1.81
C ALA A 16 4.09 -20.21 1.18
N GLY A 17 3.91 -20.34 -0.14
CA GLY A 17 4.22 -21.56 -0.89
C GLY A 17 5.71 -21.93 -0.87
N ALA A 18 6.60 -20.94 -0.80
CA ALA A 18 8.04 -21.14 -0.61
C ALA A 18 8.44 -21.42 0.85
N GLY A 19 7.47 -21.58 1.76
CA GLY A 19 7.74 -21.85 3.16
C GLY A 19 8.18 -20.62 3.97
N TRP A 20 7.95 -19.39 3.50
CA TRP A 20 8.23 -18.19 4.27
C TRP A 20 7.10 -17.88 5.26
N HIS A 21 7.42 -17.16 6.32
CA HIS A 21 6.44 -16.51 7.18
C HIS A 21 6.08 -15.15 6.57
N VAL A 22 4.79 -14.90 6.32
CA VAL A 22 4.32 -13.66 5.68
C VAL A 22 3.63 -12.79 6.73
N VAL A 23 4.17 -11.59 6.96
CA VAL A 23 3.56 -10.57 7.83
C VAL A 23 2.98 -9.46 6.97
N LYS A 24 1.68 -9.18 7.12
CA LYS A 24 0.97 -8.19 6.28
C LYS A 24 0.71 -6.90 7.07
N CYS A 25 1.32 -5.80 6.61
CA CYS A 25 1.13 -4.45 7.17
C CYS A 25 0.34 -3.61 6.17
N LEU A 26 -0.98 -3.81 6.11
CA LEU A 26 -1.84 -3.21 5.07
C LEU A 26 -2.56 -1.95 5.55
N TRP A 27 -3.02 -1.94 6.80
CA TRP A 27 -3.89 -0.91 7.35
C TRP A 27 -3.24 -0.22 8.55
N GLY A 28 -3.43 1.09 8.66
CA GLY A 28 -2.98 1.88 9.82
C GLY A 28 -3.81 1.61 11.07
N SER A 29 -3.39 2.17 12.21
CA SER A 29 -4.05 1.97 13.51
C SER A 29 -5.50 2.50 13.54
N GLU A 30 -5.85 3.47 12.72
CA GLU A 30 -7.22 3.98 12.58
C GLU A 30 -8.20 2.91 12.11
N TRP A 31 -7.72 1.90 11.38
CA TRP A 31 -8.53 0.80 10.91
C TRP A 31 -8.79 -0.25 11.98
N ASP A 32 -8.05 -0.27 13.09
CA ASP A 32 -8.14 -1.36 14.07
C ASP A 32 -9.52 -1.47 14.68
N ALA A 33 -10.13 -0.34 15.05
CA ALA A 33 -11.47 -0.30 15.60
C ALA A 33 -12.53 -0.74 14.58
N LEU A 34 -12.32 -0.41 13.29
CA LEU A 34 -13.21 -0.83 12.20
C LEU A 34 -13.09 -2.33 11.93
N LEU A 35 -11.87 -2.83 11.81
CA LEU A 35 -11.58 -4.25 11.54
C LEU A 35 -12.01 -5.14 12.70
N ALA A 36 -11.91 -4.67 13.94
CA ALA A 36 -12.41 -5.39 15.11
C ALA A 36 -13.94 -5.57 15.11
N ARG A 37 -14.67 -4.64 14.48
CA ARG A 37 -16.13 -4.70 14.32
C ARG A 37 -16.57 -5.43 13.04
N ASP A 38 -15.67 -5.59 12.08
CA ASP A 38 -15.92 -6.24 10.78
C ASP A 38 -15.84 -7.77 10.88
N HIS A 39 -16.77 -8.37 11.62
CA HIS A 39 -16.86 -9.83 11.78
C HIS A 39 -17.13 -10.56 10.46
N ASP A 40 -17.83 -9.89 9.55
CA ASP A 40 -18.15 -10.45 8.25
C ASP A 40 -17.04 -10.27 7.23
N HIS A 41 -15.92 -9.61 7.55
CA HIS A 41 -14.87 -9.31 6.57
C HIS A 41 -15.39 -8.53 5.34
N ALA A 42 -16.36 -7.65 5.54
CA ALA A 42 -16.95 -6.82 4.49
C ALA A 42 -15.91 -5.88 3.87
N ILE A 43 -14.98 -5.34 4.66
CA ILE A 43 -13.92 -4.43 4.20
C ILE A 43 -12.99 -5.14 3.23
N SER A 44 -12.50 -6.33 3.59
CA SER A 44 -11.57 -7.08 2.74
C SER A 44 -12.23 -7.54 1.44
N ARG A 45 -13.50 -7.98 1.48
CA ARG A 45 -14.28 -8.30 0.28
C ARG A 45 -14.47 -7.09 -0.63
N ALA A 46 -14.80 -5.93 -0.05
CA ALA A 46 -14.98 -4.70 -0.82
C ALA A 46 -13.69 -4.29 -1.53
N PHE A 47 -12.55 -4.34 -0.84
CA PHE A 47 -11.26 -4.07 -1.45
C PHE A 47 -10.88 -5.10 -2.51
N ALA A 48 -11.23 -6.37 -2.33
CA ALA A 48 -10.99 -7.40 -3.34
C ALA A 48 -11.79 -7.20 -4.63
N GLN A 49 -12.91 -6.47 -4.56
CA GLN A 49 -13.75 -6.12 -5.71
C GLN A 49 -13.41 -4.73 -6.29
N THR A 50 -12.55 -3.96 -5.62
CA THR A 50 -12.17 -2.61 -6.05
C THR A 50 -11.03 -2.68 -7.06
N VAL A 51 -11.23 -2.10 -8.24
CA VAL A 51 -10.21 -2.05 -9.30
C VAL A 51 -9.16 -0.96 -9.02
N ASP A 52 -7.96 -1.09 -9.60
CA ASP A 52 -6.85 -0.17 -9.34
C ASP A 52 -7.19 1.31 -9.63
N GLY A 53 -7.97 1.57 -10.68
CA GLY A 53 -8.42 2.92 -11.02
C GLY A 53 -9.33 3.52 -9.95
N GLU A 54 -10.28 2.73 -9.43
CA GLU A 54 -11.14 3.14 -8.33
C GLU A 54 -10.33 3.36 -7.04
N PHE A 55 -9.35 2.50 -6.78
CA PHE A 55 -8.46 2.65 -5.63
C PHE A 55 -7.62 3.93 -5.68
N GLN A 56 -7.22 4.36 -6.88
CA GLN A 56 -6.57 5.66 -7.11
C GLN A 56 -7.53 6.81 -6.84
N THR A 57 -8.76 6.73 -7.34
CA THR A 57 -9.81 7.73 -7.09
C THR A 57 -10.09 7.87 -5.59
N LEU A 58 -10.30 6.78 -4.87
CA LEU A 58 -10.52 6.79 -3.42
C LEU A 58 -9.34 7.42 -2.65
N SER A 59 -8.11 7.22 -3.13
CA SER A 59 -6.92 7.77 -2.48
C SER A 59 -6.68 9.26 -2.79
N ALA A 60 -7.36 9.82 -3.78
CA ALA A 60 -7.21 11.20 -4.22
C ALA A 60 -8.34 12.13 -3.73
N ASN A 61 -9.38 11.56 -3.12
CA ASN A 61 -10.55 12.26 -2.63
C ASN A 61 -10.66 12.20 -1.11
N ASP A 62 -11.56 13.02 -0.56
CA ASP A 62 -11.76 13.18 0.87
C ASP A 62 -12.62 12.07 1.50
N GLY A 63 -12.77 12.14 2.83
CA GLY A 63 -13.59 11.19 3.58
C GLY A 63 -15.08 11.19 3.22
N ALA A 64 -15.65 12.32 2.77
CA ALA A 64 -17.04 12.39 2.33
C ALA A 64 -17.25 11.59 1.04
N PHE A 65 -16.38 11.80 0.06
CA PHE A 65 -16.36 11.02 -1.17
C PHE A 65 -16.17 9.53 -0.88
N ASN A 66 -15.22 9.18 0.00
CA ASN A 66 -14.94 7.79 0.35
C ASN A 66 -16.13 7.12 1.09
N ARG A 67 -16.87 7.86 1.92
CA ARG A 67 -18.12 7.35 2.52
C ARG A 67 -19.15 6.98 1.47
N GLU A 68 -19.38 7.86 0.49
CA GLU A 68 -20.40 7.68 -0.53
C GLU A 68 -20.01 6.63 -1.57
N ASN A 69 -18.74 6.60 -1.99
CA ASN A 69 -18.30 5.79 -3.12
C ASN A 69 -17.76 4.42 -2.70
N PHE A 70 -17.18 4.28 -1.50
CA PHE A 70 -16.68 3.00 -0.99
C PHE A 70 -17.58 2.40 0.08
N PHE A 71 -17.81 3.13 1.18
CA PHE A 71 -18.52 2.55 2.32
C PHE A 71 -20.03 2.41 2.10
N SER A 72 -20.63 3.16 1.17
CA SER A 72 -22.06 3.05 0.88
C SER A 72 -22.40 1.94 -0.12
N LYS A 73 -21.41 1.22 -0.68
CA LYS A 73 -21.60 0.11 -1.63
C LYS A 73 -22.41 -1.05 -1.06
N THR A 74 -22.28 -1.32 0.25
CA THR A 74 -23.04 -2.38 0.91
C THR A 74 -23.59 -1.91 2.25
N PRO A 75 -24.72 -2.45 2.72
CA PRO A 75 -25.25 -2.12 4.05
C PRO A 75 -24.25 -2.42 5.18
N ALA A 76 -23.46 -3.49 5.05
CA ALA A 76 -22.44 -3.86 6.03
C ALA A 76 -21.35 -2.80 6.16
N LEU A 77 -20.77 -2.34 5.04
CA LEU A 77 -19.76 -1.29 5.05
C LEU A 77 -20.30 0.03 5.61
N ARG A 78 -21.56 0.37 5.28
CA ARG A 78 -22.21 1.58 5.76
C ARG A 78 -22.39 1.56 7.27
N ALA A 79 -22.78 0.40 7.82
CA ALA A 79 -22.91 0.20 9.25
C ALA A 79 -21.56 0.36 9.98
N LEU A 80 -20.47 -0.13 9.38
CA LEU A 80 -19.13 -0.04 9.96
C LEU A 80 -18.68 1.42 10.16
N VAL A 81 -19.01 2.33 9.25
CA VAL A 81 -18.59 3.75 9.34
C VAL A 81 -19.69 4.70 9.80
N ALA A 82 -20.87 4.19 10.17
CA ALA A 82 -22.02 5.03 10.56
C ALA A 82 -21.72 5.95 11.77
N HIS A 83 -20.79 5.52 12.64
CA HIS A 83 -20.39 6.25 13.84
C HIS A 83 -19.17 7.17 13.62
N LEU A 84 -18.51 7.07 12.47
CA LEU A 84 -17.37 7.93 12.14
C LEU A 84 -17.86 9.23 11.49
N SER A 85 -17.13 10.31 11.68
CA SER A 85 -17.23 11.55 10.90
C SER A 85 -16.50 11.43 9.57
N ASN A 86 -16.71 12.38 8.65
CA ASN A 86 -15.99 12.39 7.37
C ASN A 86 -14.49 12.62 7.58
N ASP A 87 -14.09 13.45 8.54
CA ASP A 87 -12.68 13.68 8.88
C ASP A 87 -12.00 12.42 9.42
N GLU A 88 -12.72 11.60 10.20
CA GLU A 88 -12.19 10.32 10.68
C GLU A 88 -12.02 9.30 9.55
N ILE A 89 -12.95 9.30 8.57
CA ILE A 89 -12.81 8.48 7.36
C ILE A 89 -11.61 8.96 6.52
N ASP A 90 -11.40 10.27 6.41
CA ASP A 90 -10.27 10.84 5.67
C ASP A 90 -8.91 10.45 6.27
N ARG A 91 -8.85 10.29 7.60
CA ARG A 91 -7.65 9.87 8.33
C ARG A 91 -7.31 8.37 8.20
N LEU A 92 -8.16 7.57 7.54
CA LEU A 92 -7.94 6.13 7.37
C LEU A 92 -6.72 5.84 6.46
N ARG A 93 -5.53 5.79 7.06
CA ARG A 93 -4.25 5.58 6.36
C ARG A 93 -3.89 4.12 6.12
N ARG A 94 -2.99 3.90 5.17
CA ARG A 94 -2.38 2.59 4.88
C ARG A 94 -1.29 2.27 5.91
N GLY A 95 -1.12 0.98 6.21
CA GLY A 95 -0.21 0.50 7.26
C GLY A 95 1.25 0.86 7.04
N GLY A 96 1.70 0.96 5.79
CA GLY A 96 3.06 1.38 5.45
C GLY A 96 3.38 2.85 5.74
N HIS A 97 2.41 3.64 6.23
CA HIS A 97 2.58 5.03 6.69
C HIS A 97 2.33 5.19 8.20
N ASP A 98 2.17 4.08 8.92
CA ASP A 98 2.00 4.05 10.36
C ASP A 98 3.25 3.41 11.01
N PRO A 99 4.12 4.21 11.66
CA PRO A 99 5.32 3.69 12.32
C PRO A 99 5.03 2.60 13.36
N ALA A 100 3.90 2.68 14.07
CA ALA A 100 3.54 1.68 15.07
C ALA A 100 3.22 0.34 14.40
N LYS A 101 2.52 0.34 13.26
CA LYS A 101 2.24 -0.87 12.48
C LYS A 101 3.48 -1.46 11.83
N ILE A 102 4.36 -0.61 11.30
CA ILE A 102 5.64 -1.04 10.75
C ILE A 102 6.49 -1.70 11.84
N TYR A 103 6.63 -1.05 13.00
CA TYR A 103 7.36 -1.61 14.13
C TYR A 103 6.75 -2.94 14.59
N ALA A 104 5.43 -3.01 14.75
CA ALA A 104 4.74 -4.24 15.15
C ALA A 104 5.00 -5.38 14.16
N ALA A 105 4.97 -5.11 12.85
CA ALA A 105 5.25 -6.09 11.82
C ALA A 105 6.70 -6.61 11.88
N PHE A 106 7.68 -5.72 12.08
CA PHE A 106 9.08 -6.13 12.26
C PHE A 106 9.30 -6.87 13.58
N ALA A 107 8.64 -6.46 14.66
CA ALA A 107 8.71 -7.13 15.95
C ALA A 107 8.11 -8.54 15.90
N GLU A 108 7.03 -8.75 15.14
CA GLU A 108 6.48 -10.07 14.87
C GLU A 108 7.47 -10.92 14.06
N ALA A 109 7.99 -10.37 12.96
CA ALA A 109 8.96 -11.04 12.12
C ALA A 109 10.22 -11.47 12.89
N ALA A 110 10.72 -10.61 13.79
CA ALA A 110 11.91 -10.86 14.60
C ALA A 110 11.72 -12.00 15.63
N LYS A 111 10.47 -12.32 16.01
CA LYS A 111 10.16 -13.43 16.93
C LYS A 111 10.13 -14.79 16.22
N ARG A 112 10.18 -14.82 14.89
CA ARG A 112 10.10 -16.07 14.12
C ARG A 112 11.48 -16.60 13.81
N PHE A 113 11.70 -17.86 14.19
CA PHE A 113 12.95 -18.58 13.99
C PHE A 113 12.70 -19.82 13.11
N GLY A 114 13.74 -20.28 12.42
CA GLY A 114 13.72 -21.53 11.64
C GLY A 114 13.14 -21.43 10.23
N ARG A 115 12.48 -20.31 9.87
CA ARG A 115 11.97 -20.05 8.51
C ARG A 115 12.22 -18.57 8.15
N PRO A 116 12.51 -18.26 6.88
CA PRO A 116 12.64 -16.87 6.45
C PRO A 116 11.30 -16.13 6.55
N CYS A 117 11.35 -14.81 6.78
CA CYS A 117 10.18 -13.96 6.96
C CYS A 117 10.15 -12.82 5.94
N VAL A 118 8.98 -12.48 5.44
CA VAL A 118 8.74 -11.33 4.57
C VAL A 118 7.68 -10.42 5.19
N VAL A 119 7.90 -9.11 5.12
CA VAL A 119 6.93 -8.09 5.54
C VAL A 119 6.36 -7.41 4.30
N LEU A 120 5.06 -7.55 4.06
CA LEU A 120 4.33 -6.91 2.97
C LEU A 120 3.68 -5.62 3.48
N ALA A 121 4.37 -4.49 3.32
CA ALA A 121 3.90 -3.18 3.74
C ALA A 121 3.20 -2.43 2.60
N LYS A 122 1.93 -2.09 2.78
CA LYS A 122 1.14 -1.33 1.79
C LYS A 122 1.36 0.15 1.98
N THR A 123 1.95 0.81 0.99
CA THR A 123 2.16 2.27 0.97
C THR A 123 1.26 2.94 -0.06
N MET A 124 1.18 4.27 -0.01
CA MET A 124 0.63 5.12 -1.06
C MET A 124 1.78 5.82 -1.78
N LYS A 125 1.86 5.65 -3.10
CA LYS A 125 2.87 6.32 -3.93
C LYS A 125 2.60 7.83 -3.92
N GLY A 126 3.57 8.64 -3.50
CA GLY A 126 3.42 10.10 -3.41
C GLY A 126 2.80 10.64 -2.12
N TYR A 127 2.72 9.83 -1.07
CA TYR A 127 2.32 10.30 0.26
C TYR A 127 3.24 11.42 0.76
N GLY A 128 2.65 12.52 1.24
CA GLY A 128 3.38 13.74 1.64
C GLY A 128 3.62 14.76 0.51
N MET A 129 3.19 14.50 -0.73
CA MET A 129 3.33 15.44 -1.86
C MET A 129 2.09 16.32 -2.11
N GLY A 130 1.26 16.58 -1.08
CA GLY A 130 -0.02 17.30 -1.21
C GLY A 130 0.08 18.59 -2.03
N ALA A 131 -0.95 18.88 -2.84
CA ALA A 131 -1.16 20.02 -3.78
C ALA A 131 -0.03 20.35 -4.80
N ILE A 132 1.23 20.08 -4.49
CA ILE A 132 2.41 20.42 -5.30
C ILE A 132 2.50 19.53 -6.55
N ALA A 133 1.82 18.38 -6.56
CA ALA A 133 1.79 17.46 -7.70
C ALA A 133 0.57 17.62 -8.63
N GLN A 134 -0.32 18.60 -8.42
CA GLN A 134 -1.41 18.88 -9.39
C GLN A 134 -0.97 19.69 -10.62
N GLY A 135 0.29 20.17 -10.67
CA GLY A 135 0.80 21.00 -11.77
C GLY A 135 1.88 20.40 -12.67
N ARG A 136 2.37 19.18 -12.40
CA ARG A 136 3.48 18.57 -13.17
C ARG A 136 3.22 17.13 -13.54
N MET A 137 2.08 16.90 -14.19
CA MET A 137 1.91 15.75 -15.06
C MET A 137 2.47 16.09 -16.44
N THR A 138 3.79 16.33 -16.53
CA THR A 138 4.50 16.31 -17.82
C THR A 138 5.07 14.92 -18.00
N THR A 139 4.27 14.06 -18.59
CA THR A 139 4.74 12.93 -19.40
C THR A 139 5.88 13.39 -20.31
N HIS A 140 7.06 12.80 -20.18
CA HIS A 140 7.86 12.52 -21.36
C HIS A 140 8.55 11.17 -21.23
N GLN A 141 8.23 10.34 -22.22
CA GLN A 141 8.82 9.05 -22.53
C GLN A 141 10.32 9.03 -22.29
N GLN A 142 10.82 7.99 -21.64
CA GLN A 142 12.14 7.47 -22.00
C GLN A 142 11.97 6.06 -22.54
N LYS A 143 11.96 6.01 -23.89
CA LYS A 143 12.23 4.80 -24.66
C LYS A 143 13.64 4.31 -24.33
N SER A 144 13.72 3.00 -24.11
CA SER A 144 14.95 2.21 -24.07
C SER A 144 15.69 2.24 -25.40
N SER A 145 17.01 2.44 -25.37
CA SER A 145 17.99 1.86 -26.31
C SER A 145 19.32 1.69 -25.59
N ALA A 146 19.88 0.49 -25.72
CA ALA A 146 21.04 0.00 -25.00
C ALA A 146 22.38 0.58 -25.48
N ARG A 147 23.41 0.27 -24.66
CA ARG A 147 24.82 0.04 -24.99
C ARG A 147 25.74 1.27 -24.96
N THR A 148 26.59 1.35 -23.94
CA THR A 148 28.01 0.92 -24.03
C THR A 148 28.79 1.36 -22.79
N ILE A 149 29.34 0.35 -22.11
CA ILE A 149 30.48 0.30 -21.18
C ILE A 149 31.51 1.43 -21.37
N CYS A 150 31.93 2.10 -20.29
CA CYS A 150 33.33 2.09 -19.84
C CYS A 150 33.50 2.81 -18.49
N SER A 151 34.10 2.09 -17.56
CA SER A 151 34.63 2.49 -16.26
C SER A 151 35.55 3.72 -16.30
N ARG A 152 35.51 4.55 -15.25
CA ARG A 152 36.76 5.06 -14.64
C ARG A 152 36.56 5.66 -13.25
N SER A 153 36.90 4.85 -12.25
CA SER A 153 37.39 5.29 -10.96
C SER A 153 38.85 5.76 -11.13
N GLY A 154 39.24 6.80 -10.38
CA GLY A 154 40.61 6.93 -9.86
C GLY A 154 41.56 7.85 -10.63
N ILE A 155 41.86 8.99 -10.00
CA ILE A 155 43.18 9.32 -9.43
C ILE A 155 44.39 8.97 -10.32
N GLY A 156 45.14 10.02 -10.69
CA GLY A 156 46.21 9.94 -11.67
C GLY A 156 47.50 9.26 -11.21
N SER A 157 48.25 8.81 -12.21
CA SER A 157 49.71 8.76 -12.22
C SER A 157 50.21 8.40 -13.63
N SER A 158 50.96 9.33 -14.23
CA SER A 158 52.10 9.16 -15.14
C SER A 158 52.04 8.08 -16.24
N CYS A 159 51.84 8.53 -17.48
CA CYS A 159 52.27 7.82 -18.69
C CYS A 159 53.82 7.79 -18.79
N ARG A 160 54.38 6.60 -18.98
CA ARG A 160 55.57 6.34 -19.79
C ARG A 160 55.42 4.97 -20.43
#